data_AF-A0A7G7XCU5-F1
#
_entry.id   AF-A0A7G7XCU5-F1
#
_cell.length_a   1.000
_cell.length_b   1.000
_cell.length_c   1.000
_cell.angle_alpha   90.00
_cell.angle_beta   90.00
_cell.angle_gamma   90.00
#
_symmetry.space_group_name_H-M   'P 1'
#
loop_
_entity.id
_entity.type
_entity.pdbx_description
1 polymer ?
#
loop_
_entity_poly.entity_id
_entity_poly.type
_entity_poly.pdbx_seq_one_letter_code
_entity_poly.pdbx_strand_id
1 'polypeptide(L)'
;MAKIEVLSGDFLQGAGEYRHGTFRLKTVFNSAGVEVKASAFKSLEIATEGPVANKDAFGYGVAGAMLLGPVGAIAGYLMAGTENEVTFIGTLKDGRQLMAATDSNTYKDISRHVLN
;
A
#
# COMPACT_ATOMS: atom_id res chain seq x y z
N MET A 1 16.49 -3.92 -2.36
CA MET A 1 15.31 -3.11 -2.71
C MET A 1 14.16 -4.08 -2.87
N ALA A 2 13.06 -3.85 -2.17
CA ALA A 2 11.87 -4.68 -2.24
C ALA A 2 10.87 -4.07 -3.23
N LYS A 3 10.05 -4.92 -3.85
CA LYS A 3 8.96 -4.48 -4.72
C LYS A 3 7.71 -4.24 -3.89
N ILE A 4 7.00 -3.18 -4.24
CA ILE A 4 5.69 -2.85 -3.69
C ILE A 4 4.76 -2.56 -4.86
N GLU A 5 3.55 -3.10 -4.84
CA GLU A 5 2.55 -2.85 -5.87
C GLU A 5 1.52 -1.85 -5.34
N VAL A 6 1.41 -0.68 -5.98
CA VAL A 6 0.38 0.31 -5.63
C VAL A 6 -0.93 -0.08 -6.31
N LEU A 7 -1.96 -0.32 -5.51
CA LEU A 7 -3.27 -0.78 -5.98
C LEU A 7 -4.25 0.37 -6.15
N SER A 8 -4.19 1.38 -5.28
CA SER A 8 -5.06 2.56 -5.35
C SER A 8 -4.58 3.69 -4.42
N GLY A 9 -5.19 4.87 -4.53
CA GLY A 9 -4.92 6.05 -3.71
C GLY A 9 -4.35 7.21 -4.51
N ASP A 10 -3.61 8.09 -3.83
CA ASP A 10 -3.06 9.34 -4.39
C ASP A 10 -1.78 9.15 -5.22
N PHE A 11 -1.29 7.91 -5.32
CA PHE A 11 -0.12 7.53 -6.11
C PHE A 11 -0.56 6.72 -7.34
N LEU A 12 0.23 6.76 -8.40
CA LEU A 12 -0.07 5.98 -9.59
C LEU A 12 -0.03 4.49 -9.28
N GLN A 13 -1.05 3.77 -9.75
CA GLN A 13 -1.11 2.32 -9.68
C GLN A 13 0.06 1.68 -10.42
N GLY A 14 0.50 0.53 -9.93
CA GLY A 14 1.59 -0.25 -10.50
C GLY A 14 2.80 -0.38 -9.57
N ALA A 15 3.89 -0.87 -10.15
CA ALA A 15 5.13 -1.15 -9.42
C ALA A 15 5.77 0.13 -8.84
N GLY A 16 6.05 0.05 -7.54
CA GLY A 16 6.92 0.93 -6.78
C GLY A 16 8.07 0.16 -6.12
N GLU A 17 8.95 0.90 -5.46
CA GLU A 17 10.11 0.32 -4.77
C GLU A 17 10.15 0.75 -3.32
N TYR A 18 10.64 -0.14 -2.47
CA TYR A 18 10.95 0.15 -1.08
C TYR A 18 12.42 -0.18 -0.76
N ARG A 19 13.08 0.72 -0.04
CA ARG A 19 14.45 0.55 0.46
C ARG A 19 14.59 1.25 1.80
N HIS A 20 14.67 0.48 2.88
CA HIS A 20 15.10 0.91 4.21
C HIS A 20 14.42 2.23 4.67
N GLY A 21 13.11 2.16 4.89
CA GLY A 21 12.31 3.31 5.31
C GLY A 21 12.03 4.34 4.22
N THR A 22 12.39 4.10 2.97
CA THR A 22 12.11 5.00 1.84
C THR A 22 11.38 4.28 0.73
N PHE A 23 10.25 4.85 0.32
CA PHE A 23 9.48 4.43 -0.85
C PHE A 23 9.84 5.28 -2.05
N ARG A 24 9.85 4.67 -3.24
CA ARG A 24 9.87 5.37 -4.52
C ARG A 24 8.57 5.07 -5.26
N LEU A 25 7.68 6.07 -5.32
CA LEU A 25 6.31 5.92 -5.84
C LEU A 25 6.08 6.85 -7.02
N LYS A 26 5.41 6.37 -8.06
CA LYS A 26 5.07 7.21 -9.22
C LYS A 26 3.85 8.08 -8.91
N THR A 27 3.80 9.26 -9.51
CA THR A 27 2.65 10.18 -9.43
C THR A 27 2.30 10.68 -10.82
N VAL A 28 1.08 11.19 -11.01
CA VAL A 28 0.63 11.73 -12.31
C VAL A 28 1.56 12.83 -12.82
N PHE A 29 2.13 13.63 -11.92
CA PHE A 29 3.04 14.73 -12.25
C PHE A 29 4.51 14.32 -12.36
N ASN A 30 4.87 13.13 -11.84
CA ASN A 30 6.25 12.65 -11.85
C ASN A 30 6.28 11.12 -12.05
N SER A 31 6.46 10.75 -13.33
CA SER A 31 6.58 9.36 -13.78
C SER A 31 7.93 8.72 -13.43
N ALA A 32 8.96 9.51 -13.13
CA ALA A 32 10.25 9.02 -12.66
C ALA A 32 10.18 8.53 -11.20
N GLY A 33 9.16 8.97 -10.45
CA GLY A 33 8.91 8.61 -9.07
C GLY A 33 9.35 9.68 -8.07
N VAL A 34 8.63 9.78 -6.97
CA VAL A 34 8.93 10.62 -5.81
C VAL A 34 9.37 9.74 -4.65
N GLU A 35 10.29 10.25 -3.83
CA GLU A 35 10.69 9.58 -2.61
C GLU A 35 9.75 9.97 -1.45
N VAL A 36 9.23 8.97 -0.75
CA VAL A 36 8.38 9.13 0.44
C VAL A 36 9.02 8.36 1.59
N LYS A 37 9.29 9.03 2.70
CA LYS A 37 9.82 8.35 3.91
C LYS A 37 8.71 7.59 4.61
N ALA A 38 9.01 6.42 5.16
CA ALA A 38 8.09 5.66 6.02
C ALA A 38 7.65 6.50 7.23
N SER A 39 8.53 7.32 7.80
CA SER A 39 8.16 8.25 8.88
C SER A 39 7.20 9.37 8.46
N ALA A 40 6.92 9.54 7.16
CA ALA A 40 5.85 10.43 6.67
C ALA A 40 4.46 9.79 6.78
N PHE A 41 4.37 8.48 7.03
CA PHE A 41 3.12 7.80 7.31
C PHE A 41 2.66 8.13 8.74
N LYS A 42 1.36 8.36 8.85
CA LYS A 42 0.62 8.51 10.10
C LYS A 42 0.13 7.16 10.61
N SER A 43 -0.34 6.29 9.71
CA SER A 43 -0.81 4.93 10.04
C SER A 43 -0.51 3.96 8.91
N LEU A 44 -0.36 2.69 9.28
CA LEU A 44 -0.43 1.53 8.38
C LEU A 44 -1.49 0.58 8.92
N GLU A 45 -2.41 0.17 8.05
CA GLU A 45 -3.53 -0.70 8.41
C GLU A 45 -3.52 -1.90 7.47
N ILE A 46 -3.45 -3.12 8.01
CA ILE A 46 -3.57 -4.32 7.20
C ILE A 46 -5.03 -4.43 6.75
N ALA A 47 -5.25 -4.56 5.45
CA ALA A 47 -6.57 -4.84 4.92
C ALA A 47 -6.89 -6.34 5.09
N THR A 48 -7.43 -6.74 6.24
CA THR A 48 -8.00 -8.08 6.47
C THR A 48 -9.53 -8.05 6.57
N GLU A 49 -10.15 -9.24 6.50
CA GLU A 49 -11.58 -9.60 6.34
C GLU A 49 -12.60 -9.06 7.37
N GLY A 50 -12.31 -7.98 8.11
CA GLY A 50 -13.32 -7.28 8.91
C GLY A 50 -14.19 -6.38 8.02
N PRO A 51 -15.48 -6.17 8.33
CA PRO A 51 -16.28 -5.21 7.60
C PRO A 51 -15.66 -3.83 7.83
N VAL A 52 -14.92 -3.30 6.84
CA VAL A 52 -14.49 -1.91 6.85
C VAL A 52 -15.72 -1.05 6.52
N ALA A 53 -16.70 -1.09 7.41
CA ALA A 53 -17.78 -0.14 7.52
C ALA A 53 -17.29 1.00 8.43
N ASN A 54 -16.13 1.59 8.12
CA ASN A 54 -15.82 2.90 8.66
C ASN A 54 -16.21 3.95 7.62
N LYS A 55 -17.20 4.74 8.02
CA LYS A 55 -18.06 5.60 7.22
C LYS A 55 -17.37 6.84 6.65
N ASP A 56 -16.03 6.91 6.69
CA ASP A 56 -15.27 8.07 6.26
C ASP A 56 -14.00 7.62 5.51
N ALA A 57 -13.80 8.17 4.31
CA ALA A 57 -12.48 8.41 3.72
C ALA A 57 -11.70 7.24 3.07
N PHE A 58 -12.28 6.61 2.04
CA PHE A 58 -11.62 6.58 0.72
C PHE A 58 -12.46 7.48 -0.19
N GLY A 59 -12.46 8.78 0.15
CA GLY A 59 -13.22 9.81 -0.56
C GLY A 59 -12.70 9.91 -1.98
N TYR A 60 -13.60 9.82 -2.97
CA TYR A 60 -13.36 9.83 -4.41
C TYR A 60 -12.95 8.47 -5.03
N GLY A 61 -13.90 7.53 -5.07
CA GLY A 61 -14.22 6.91 -6.37
C GLY A 61 -13.95 5.43 -6.62
N VAL A 62 -13.51 4.62 -5.63
CA VAL A 62 -13.38 3.16 -5.86
C VAL A 62 -14.02 2.35 -4.73
N ALA A 63 -15.34 2.31 -4.71
CA ALA A 63 -16.06 1.15 -4.21
C ALA A 63 -16.02 0.08 -5.32
N GLY A 64 -14.96 -0.73 -5.37
CA GLY A 64 -14.77 -1.63 -6.53
C GLY A 64 -14.03 -2.94 -6.32
N ALA A 65 -13.41 -3.23 -5.17
CA ALA A 65 -12.66 -4.48 -5.02
C ALA A 65 -12.51 -5.00 -3.57
N MET A 66 -13.45 -4.70 -2.67
CA MET A 66 -13.52 -5.42 -1.39
C MET A 66 -14.14 -6.81 -1.60
N LEU A 67 -13.39 -7.71 -2.22
CA LEU A 67 -13.75 -9.11 -2.35
C LEU A 67 -12.45 -9.90 -2.56
N LEU A 68 -11.53 -9.94 -1.60
CA LEU A 68 -11.20 -11.17 -0.89
C LEU A 68 -10.66 -10.75 0.50
N GLY A 69 -10.77 -11.64 1.48
CA GLY A 69 -10.33 -11.41 2.85
C GLY A 69 -8.82 -11.30 3.01
N PRO A 70 -8.21 -11.80 4.11
CA PRO A 70 -6.84 -11.49 4.48
C PRO A 70 -5.79 -12.01 3.47
N VAL A 71 -6.24 -12.75 2.45
CA VAL A 71 -5.45 -13.49 1.46
C VAL A 71 -5.99 -13.28 0.04
N GLY A 72 -6.66 -12.18 -0.28
CA GLY A 72 -6.81 -11.93 -1.71
C GLY A 72 -7.43 -10.62 -2.18
N ALA A 73 -6.99 -10.29 -3.38
CA ALA A 73 -7.68 -9.56 -4.45
C ALA A 73 -6.66 -8.91 -5.39
N ILE A 74 -5.40 -9.39 -5.40
CA ILE A 74 -4.51 -9.28 -6.58
C ILE A 74 -4.37 -10.66 -7.25
N ALA A 75 -5.46 -11.41 -7.30
CA ALA A 75 -5.50 -12.68 -8.03
C ALA A 75 -5.37 -12.49 -9.56
N GLY A 76 -5.45 -11.24 -10.07
CA GLY A 76 -5.37 -10.95 -11.50
C GLY A 76 -3.96 -10.80 -12.07
N TYR A 77 -2.95 -10.43 -11.25
CA TYR A 77 -1.59 -10.13 -11.74
C TYR A 77 -0.48 -10.94 -11.07
N LEU A 78 -0.75 -11.55 -9.90
CA LEU A 78 0.27 -12.18 -9.05
C LEU A 78 0.17 -13.71 -8.98
N MET A 79 -0.21 -14.35 -10.09
CA MET A 79 -0.15 -15.81 -10.28
C MET A 79 1.30 -16.30 -10.49
N ALA A 80 2.22 -15.96 -9.58
CA ALA A 80 3.55 -16.53 -9.50
C ALA A 80 4.17 -16.38 -8.09
N GLY A 81 3.62 -17.10 -7.11
CA GLY A 81 4.45 -17.83 -6.14
C GLY A 81 5.00 -17.08 -4.93
N THR A 82 4.19 -16.37 -4.14
CA THR A 82 4.62 -16.06 -2.76
C THR A 82 3.47 -16.18 -1.77
N GLU A 83 3.58 -17.15 -0.88
CA GLU A 83 2.58 -17.57 0.11
C GLU A 83 2.36 -16.55 1.25
N ASN A 84 2.99 -15.37 1.19
CA ASN A 84 3.13 -14.43 2.32
C ASN A 84 3.00 -12.95 1.90
N GLU A 85 2.06 -12.62 1.02
CA GLU A 85 1.77 -11.24 0.63
C GLU A 85 0.87 -10.52 1.66
N VAL A 86 1.14 -9.24 1.91
CA VAL A 86 0.38 -8.36 2.81
C VAL A 86 -0.13 -7.18 2.00
N THR A 87 -1.46 -6.99 1.99
CA THR A 87 -2.09 -5.76 1.50
C THR A 87 -2.35 -4.82 2.67
N PHE A 88 -1.95 -3.56 2.51
CA PHE A 88 -2.10 -2.56 3.56
C PHE A 88 -2.53 -1.21 2.98
N ILE A 89 -3.19 -0.41 3.82
CA ILE A 89 -3.48 1.00 3.58
C ILE A 89 -2.46 1.82 4.39
N GLY A 90 -1.74 2.70 3.71
CA GLY A 90 -0.87 3.68 4.34
C GLY A 90 -1.47 5.08 4.22
N THR A 91 -1.70 5.73 5.37
CA THR A 91 -2.14 7.13 5.42
C THR A 91 -0.95 8.01 5.77
N LEU A 92 -0.64 9.00 4.92
CA LEU A 92 0.40 9.98 5.15
C LEU A 92 -0.06 11.08 6.12
N LYS A 93 0.89 11.73 6.78
CA LYS A 93 0.64 12.87 7.69
C LYS A 93 0.00 14.07 6.98
N ASP A 94 0.17 14.19 5.67
CA ASP A 94 -0.44 15.23 4.82
C ASP A 94 -1.86 14.87 4.34
N GLY A 95 -2.38 13.70 4.74
CA GLY A 95 -3.72 13.23 4.39
C GLY A 95 -3.79 12.39 3.12
N ARG A 96 -2.72 12.28 2.33
CA ARG A 96 -2.68 11.37 1.18
C ARG A 96 -2.72 9.92 1.65
N GLN A 97 -3.28 9.05 0.83
CA GLN A 97 -3.42 7.62 1.11
C GLN A 97 -2.91 6.78 -0.06
N LEU A 98 -2.47 5.57 0.26
CA LEU A 98 -2.19 4.53 -0.72
C LEU A 98 -2.62 3.18 -0.18
N MET A 99 -3.15 2.34 -1.06
CA MET A 99 -3.28 0.91 -0.82
C MET A 99 -2.22 0.20 -1.62
N ALA A 100 -1.46 -0.68 -0.98
CA ALA A 100 -0.39 -1.40 -1.64
C ALA A 100 -0.20 -2.82 -1.11
N ALA A 101 0.40 -3.66 -1.93
CA ALA A 101 0.77 -5.02 -1.58
C ALA A 101 2.28 -5.24 -1.65
N THR A 102 2.80 -6.04 -0.72
CA THR A 102 4.22 -6.41 -0.65
C THR A 102 4.38 -7.69 0.19
N ASP A 103 5.57 -8.29 0.21
CA ASP A 103 5.82 -9.46 1.05
C ASP A 103 5.84 -9.11 2.56
N SER A 104 5.55 -10.11 3.39
CA SER A 104 5.47 -9.95 4.85
C SER A 104 6.75 -9.40 5.49
N ASN A 105 7.94 -9.67 4.95
CA ASN A 105 9.19 -9.15 5.51
C ASN A 105 9.34 -7.66 5.21
N THR A 106 9.00 -7.26 3.98
CA THR A 106 8.97 -5.86 3.56
C THR A 106 7.96 -5.07 4.38
N TYR A 107 6.74 -5.58 4.58
CA TYR A 107 5.74 -4.93 5.42
C TYR A 107 6.22 -4.73 6.87
N LYS A 108 6.85 -5.75 7.47
CA LYS A 108 7.43 -5.65 8.82
C LYS A 108 8.51 -4.58 8.89
N ASP A 109 9.36 -4.47 7.86
CA ASP A 109 10.40 -3.45 7.82
C ASP A 109 9.82 -2.04 7.68
N ILE A 110 8.82 -1.85 6.81
CA ILE A 110 8.08 -0.60 6.68
C ILE A 110 7.50 -0.19 8.05
N SER A 111 6.79 -1.12 8.71
CA SER A 111 6.12 -0.87 9.99
C SER A 111 7.07 -0.37 11.08
N ARG A 112 8.30 -0.90 11.13
CA ARG A 112 9.34 -0.42 12.06
C ARG A 112 9.75 1.03 11.80
N HIS A 113 9.82 1.44 10.53
CA HIS A 113 10.25 2.78 10.15
C HIS A 113 9.13 3.83 10.22
N VAL A 114 7.86 3.42 10.37
CA VAL A 114 6.75 4.36 10.66
C VAL A 114 6.75 4.77 12.13
N LEU A 115 7.20 3.89 13.03
CA LEU A 115 7.24 4.13 14.48
C LEU A 115 8.47 4.94 14.95
N ASN A 116 9.44 5.17 14.05
CA ASN A 116 10.69 5.91 14.32
C ASN A 116 10.65 7.32 13.70
#